data_AF-V7EMR2-F1
#
_entry.id   AF-V7EMR2-F1
#
_cell.length_a   1.000
_cell.length_b   1.000
_cell.length_c   1.000
_cell.angle_alpha   90.00
_cell.angle_beta   90.00
_cell.angle_gamma   90.00
#
_symmetry.space_group_name_H-M   'P 1'
#
loop_
_entity.id
_entity.type
_entity.pdbx_description
1 polymer ?
#
loop_
_entity_poly.entity_id
_entity_poly.type
_entity_poly.pdbx_seq_one_letter_code
_entity_poly.pdbx_strand_id
1 'polypeptide(L)'
;MSYEAFQDYLRKLQNRADGDVRVHWPVIDIETVEARDHSTSASLQLADIVASSVACAFEPDRYGNCEPRYAEALLPITFNRNGNRLSYGLKIVPVPEKCDFSKDQERSLKLLG
;
A
#
# COMPACT_ATOMS: atom_id res chain seq x y z
N MET A 1 14.14 -9.45 -6.42
CA MET A 1 14.10 -9.17 -7.87
C MET A 1 15.05 -8.01 -8.11
N SER A 2 16.02 -8.11 -9.03
CA SER A 2 16.90 -6.97 -9.34
C SER A 2 16.14 -5.92 -10.17
N TYR A 3 16.57 -4.66 -10.14
CA TYR A 3 15.91 -3.58 -10.88
C TYR A 3 16.00 -3.76 -12.38
N GLU A 4 17.13 -4.27 -12.86
CA GLU A 4 17.29 -4.69 -14.25
C GLU A 4 16.22 -5.73 -14.64
N ALA A 5 15.98 -6.73 -13.79
CA ALA A 5 14.93 -7.72 -14.05
C ALA A 5 13.52 -7.11 -14.07
N PHE A 6 13.28 -6.04 -13.29
CA PHE A 6 11.99 -5.34 -13.31
C PHE A 6 11.83 -4.46 -14.55
N GLN A 7 12.88 -3.72 -14.96
CA GLN A 7 12.89 -2.97 -16.22
C GLN A 7 12.69 -3.91 -17.41
N ASP A 8 13.39 -5.04 -17.46
CA ASP A 8 13.23 -6.06 -18.50
C ASP A 8 11.81 -6.62 -18.53
N TYR A 9 11.22 -6.84 -17.36
CA TYR A 9 9.83 -7.26 -17.24
C TYR A 9 8.85 -6.20 -17.80
N LEU A 10 9.07 -4.92 -17.50
CA LEU A 10 8.27 -3.82 -18.07
C LEU A 10 8.41 -3.74 -19.59
N ARG A 11 9.62 -3.87 -20.14
CA ARG A 11 9.86 -3.94 -21.59
C ARG A 11 9.12 -5.13 -22.21
N LYS A 12 9.14 -6.29 -21.56
CA LYS A 12 8.44 -7.48 -22.01
C LYS A 12 6.92 -7.27 -22.06
N LEU A 13 6.36 -6.59 -21.07
CA LEU A 13 4.94 -6.23 -21.05
C LEU A 13 4.60 -5.19 -22.14
N GLN A 14 5.47 -4.20 -22.36
CA GLN A 14 5.27 -3.16 -23.37
C GLN A 14 5.26 -3.71 -24.79
N ASN A 15 6.14 -4.69 -25.06
CA ASN A 15 6.28 -5.31 -26.37
C ASN A 15 5.29 -6.46 -26.62
N ARG A 16 4.38 -6.72 -25.68
CA ARG A 16 3.42 -7.81 -25.79
C ARG A 16 2.28 -7.41 -26.72
N ALA A 17 2.13 -8.13 -27.82
CA ALA A 17 1.12 -7.86 -28.85
C ALA A 17 -0.22 -8.58 -28.63
N ASP A 18 -0.36 -9.37 -27.55
CA ASP A 18 -1.53 -10.22 -27.29
C ASP A 18 -2.76 -9.45 -26.75
N GLY A 19 -2.66 -8.12 -26.59
CA GLY A 19 -3.80 -7.24 -26.29
C GLY A 19 -4.29 -7.29 -24.84
N ASP A 20 -3.76 -8.20 -24.02
CA ASP A 20 -4.11 -8.30 -22.59
C ASP A 20 -3.49 -7.16 -21.74
N VAL A 21 -2.44 -6.51 -22.25
CA VAL A 21 -1.74 -5.43 -21.55
C VAL A 21 -2.38 -4.08 -21.90
N ARG A 22 -3.13 -3.50 -20.97
CA ARG A 22 -3.83 -2.20 -21.11
C ARG A 22 -3.12 -1.04 -20.43
N VAL A 23 -1.80 -1.10 -20.32
CA VAL A 23 -1.00 -0.05 -19.68
C VAL A 23 -0.87 1.15 -20.62
N HIS A 24 -1.12 2.36 -20.10
CA HIS A 24 -0.85 3.59 -20.85
C HIS A 24 0.65 3.92 -20.77
N TRP A 25 1.44 3.33 -21.65
CA TRP A 25 2.91 3.45 -21.67
C TRP A 25 3.49 4.87 -21.77
N PRO A 26 2.85 5.87 -22.42
CA PRO A 26 3.41 7.23 -22.50
C PRO A 26 3.64 7.93 -21.15
N VAL A 27 3.04 7.44 -20.05
CA VAL A 27 3.24 8.00 -18.70
C VAL A 27 4.29 7.24 -17.88
N ILE A 28 4.94 6.23 -18.44
CA ILE A 28 5.95 5.42 -17.77
C ILE A 28 7.28 5.56 -18.51
N ASP A 29 8.26 6.14 -17.83
CA ASP A 29 9.65 6.15 -18.30
C ASP A 29 10.40 4.97 -17.65
N ILE A 30 10.50 3.86 -18.38
CA ILE A 30 11.11 2.60 -17.90
C ILE A 30 12.58 2.80 -17.53
N GLU A 31 13.30 3.68 -18.23
CA GLU A 31 14.74 3.90 -18.00
C GLU A 31 15.00 4.62 -16.68
N THR A 32 14.02 5.41 -16.21
CA THR A 32 14.11 6.14 -14.92
C THR A 32 13.64 5.32 -13.73
N VAL A 33 13.23 4.06 -13.94
CA VAL A 33 12.83 3.17 -12.84
C VAL A 33 14.08 2.79 -12.04
N GLU A 34 14.30 3.52 -10.97
CA GLU A 34 15.34 3.28 -9.98
C GLU A 34 14.72 2.91 -8.63
N ALA A 35 15.44 2.12 -7.82
CA ALA A 35 15.12 2.08 -6.40
C ALA A 35 15.93 3.11 -5.66
N ARG A 36 15.20 3.97 -4.96
CA ARG A 36 15.76 4.74 -3.87
C ARG A 36 15.65 3.91 -2.60
N ASP A 37 16.76 3.79 -1.90
CA ASP A 37 16.76 3.19 -0.58
C ASP A 37 15.80 4.00 0.32
N HIS A 38 14.97 3.35 1.14
CA HIS A 38 14.00 4.04 2.00
C HIS A 38 14.67 5.03 2.98
N SER A 39 15.98 4.86 3.19
CA SER A 39 16.86 5.78 3.91
C SER A 39 17.04 7.15 3.23
N THR A 40 16.77 7.26 1.92
CA THR A 40 17.11 8.44 1.09
C THR A 40 15.91 9.35 0.74
N SER A 41 14.68 8.98 1.13
CA SER A 41 13.48 9.78 0.85
C SER A 41 12.58 9.91 2.08
N ALA A 42 12.57 11.10 2.68
CA ALA A 42 11.71 11.41 3.82
C ALA A 42 10.22 11.17 3.52
N SER A 43 9.77 11.40 2.29
CA SER A 43 8.39 11.13 1.89
C SER A 43 8.06 9.64 1.88
N LEU A 44 9.01 8.77 1.51
CA LEU A 44 8.81 7.33 1.56
C LEU A 44 8.74 6.82 3.00
N GLN A 45 9.53 7.40 3.90
CA GLN A 45 9.44 7.10 5.33
C GLN A 45 8.09 7.52 5.93
N LEU A 46 7.55 8.68 5.53
CA LEU A 46 6.21 9.10 5.96
C LEU A 46 5.13 8.13 5.47
N ALA A 47 5.22 7.67 4.22
CA ALA A 47 4.30 6.66 3.69
C ALA A 47 4.40 5.33 4.46
N ASP A 48 5.63 4.90 4.78
CA ASP A 48 5.89 3.69 5.55
C ASP A 48 5.40 3.77 6.99
N ILE A 49 5.54 4.93 7.65
CA ILE A 49 5.00 5.18 8.99
C ILE A 49 3.47 5.04 8.99
N VAL A 50 2.79 5.60 7.97
CA VAL A 50 1.33 5.46 7.84
C VAL A 50 0.94 4.00 7.62
N ALA A 51 1.60 3.30 6.69
CA ALA A 51 1.32 1.90 6.40
C ALA A 51 1.54 1.00 7.64
N SER A 52 2.65 1.18 8.34
CA SER A 52 3.00 0.47 9.57
C SER A 52 2.00 0.74 10.69
N SER A 53 1.54 1.99 10.84
CA SER A 53 0.53 2.33 11.85
C SER A 53 -0.79 1.60 11.64
N VAL A 54 -1.19 1.40 10.38
CA VAL A 54 -2.38 0.62 10.05
C VAL A 54 -2.12 -0.86 10.25
N ALA A 55 -0.95 -1.39 9.87
CA ALA A 55 -0.59 -2.77 10.13
C ALA A 55 -0.65 -3.11 11.64
N CYS A 56 -0.07 -2.27 12.50
CA CYS A 56 -0.14 -2.44 13.95
C CYS A 56 -1.56 -2.37 14.53
N ALA A 57 -2.50 -1.74 13.82
CA ALA A 57 -3.90 -1.74 14.22
C ALA A 57 -4.58 -3.10 13.97
N PHE A 58 -4.05 -3.95 13.09
CA PHE A 58 -4.59 -5.28 12.79
C PHE A 58 -3.74 -6.43 13.35
N GLU A 59 -2.44 -6.21 13.53
CA GLU A 59 -1.54 -7.22 14.07
C GLU A 59 -1.65 -7.28 15.60
N PRO A 60 -2.03 -8.44 16.17
CA PRO A 60 -2.05 -8.61 17.61
C PRO A 60 -0.63 -8.58 18.17
N ASP A 61 -0.47 -7.94 19.33
CA ASP A 61 0.74 -8.02 20.13
C ASP A 61 0.94 -9.44 20.70
N ARG A 62 2.03 -9.62 21.45
CA ARG A 62 2.35 -10.90 22.12
C ARG A 62 1.28 -11.40 23.10
N TYR A 63 0.30 -10.57 23.45
CA TYR A 63 -0.82 -10.87 24.35
C TYR A 63 -2.15 -11.00 23.62
N GLY A 64 -2.18 -10.84 22.28
CA GLY A 64 -3.39 -10.93 21.47
C GLY A 64 -4.13 -9.61 21.26
N ASN A 65 -3.61 -8.48 21.76
CA ASN A 65 -4.28 -7.18 21.67
C ASN A 65 -3.87 -6.44 20.39
N CYS A 66 -4.80 -5.74 19.75
CA CYS A 66 -4.48 -4.82 18.66
C CYS A 66 -4.27 -3.39 19.18
N GLU A 67 -3.39 -2.62 18.56
CA GLU A 67 -3.09 -1.23 18.95
C GLU A 67 -3.53 -0.22 17.87
N PRO A 68 -4.79 0.25 17.91
CA PRO A 68 -5.33 1.11 16.85
C PRO A 68 -4.88 2.57 16.95
N ARG A 69 -4.31 3.03 18.09
CA ARG A 69 -4.10 4.46 18.34
C ARG A 69 -3.17 5.13 17.33
N TYR A 70 -2.20 4.40 16.79
CA TYR A 70 -1.31 4.93 15.76
C TYR A 70 -2.05 5.20 14.45
N ALA A 71 -2.92 4.27 14.03
CA ALA A 71 -3.79 4.48 12.88
C ALA A 71 -4.79 5.62 13.13
N GLU A 72 -5.41 5.68 14.31
CA GLU A 72 -6.32 6.77 14.70
C GLU A 72 -5.65 8.15 14.55
N ALA A 73 -4.37 8.26 14.89
CA ALA A 73 -3.61 9.51 14.78
C ALA A 73 -3.23 9.89 13.33
N LEU A 74 -2.95 8.90 12.47
CA LEU A 74 -2.37 9.13 11.14
C LEU A 74 -3.38 9.03 9.98
N LEU A 75 -4.48 8.31 10.14
CA LEU A 75 -5.55 8.23 9.14
C LEU A 75 -6.19 9.59 8.77
N PRO A 76 -6.32 10.58 9.68
CA PRO A 76 -6.83 11.90 9.32
C PRO A 76 -5.98 12.65 8.30
N ILE A 77 -4.66 12.43 8.29
CA ILE A 77 -3.71 13.08 7.36
C ILE A 77 -3.35 12.19 6.16
N THR A 78 -3.89 10.98 6.11
CA THR A 78 -3.71 10.06 4.98
C THR A 78 -4.53 10.54 3.79
N PHE A 79 -3.96 10.44 2.58
CA PHE A 79 -4.63 10.82 1.35
C PHE A 79 -6.00 10.14 1.24
N ASN A 80 -7.03 10.90 0.92
CA ASN A 80 -8.36 10.38 0.67
C ASN A 80 -8.96 11.07 -0.55
N ARG A 81 -9.78 10.33 -1.30
CA ARG A 81 -10.56 10.88 -2.41
C ARG A 81 -12.03 10.81 -2.03
N ASN A 82 -12.67 11.97 -1.85
CA ASN A 82 -14.07 12.08 -1.42
C ASN A 82 -14.36 11.31 -0.11
N GLY A 83 -13.46 11.37 0.86
CA GLY A 83 -13.58 10.64 2.13
C GLY A 83 -13.20 9.15 2.07
N ASN A 84 -13.00 8.58 0.87
CA ASN A 84 -12.53 7.21 0.71
C ASN A 84 -10.99 7.13 0.78
N ARG A 85 -10.47 6.50 1.83
CA ARG A 85 -9.04 6.24 2.06
C ARG A 85 -8.56 4.95 1.42
N LEU A 86 -9.43 3.95 1.31
CA LEU A 86 -9.15 2.59 0.81
C LEU A 86 -8.95 2.48 -0.71
N SER A 87 -9.03 3.61 -1.42
CA SER A 87 -8.80 3.69 -2.86
C SER A 87 -7.33 4.02 -3.17
N TYR A 88 -6.97 5.30 -3.16
CA TYR A 88 -5.64 5.78 -3.55
C TYR A 88 -4.74 6.11 -2.35
N GLY A 89 -5.26 6.06 -1.12
CA GLY A 89 -4.49 6.36 0.09
C GLY A 89 -3.85 5.11 0.69
N LEU A 90 -4.67 4.07 0.89
CA LEU A 90 -4.25 2.82 1.52
C LEU A 90 -4.88 1.63 0.78
N LYS A 91 -4.15 0.53 0.68
CA LYS A 91 -4.66 -0.72 0.12
C LYS A 91 -4.44 -1.87 1.11
N ILE A 92 -5.52 -2.51 1.52
CA ILE A 92 -5.47 -3.72 2.34
C ILE A 92 -5.49 -4.95 1.43
N VAL A 93 -4.63 -5.92 1.74
CA VAL A 93 -4.51 -7.19 1.05
C VAL A 93 -4.38 -8.31 2.10
N PRO A 94 -5.24 -9.35 2.10
CA PRO A 94 -6.39 -9.54 1.21
C PRO A 94 -7.49 -8.50 1.45
N VAL A 95 -8.41 -8.35 0.50
CA VAL A 95 -9.52 -7.40 0.66
C VAL A 95 -10.34 -7.74 1.92
N PRO A 96 -10.75 -6.74 2.74
CA PRO A 96 -11.35 -7.00 4.05
C PRO A 96 -12.56 -7.93 4.03
N GLU A 97 -13.35 -7.93 2.95
CA GLU A 97 -14.53 -8.78 2.81
C GLU A 97 -14.21 -10.28 2.72
N LYS A 98 -12.94 -10.64 2.54
CA LYS A 98 -12.44 -12.02 2.47
C LYS A 98 -11.70 -12.45 3.75
N CYS A 99 -11.66 -11.59 4.76
CA CYS A 99 -10.90 -11.83 5.98
C CYS A 99 -11.84 -12.13 7.16
N ASP A 100 -11.50 -13.14 7.95
CA ASP A 100 -12.14 -13.37 9.24
C ASP A 100 -11.45 -12.50 10.30
N PHE A 101 -12.16 -11.50 10.81
CA PHE A 101 -11.63 -10.58 11.81
C PHE A 101 -12.01 -10.98 13.24
N SER A 102 -11.10 -10.76 14.18
CA SER A 102 -11.45 -10.75 15.60
C SER A 102 -12.25 -9.49 15.96
N LYS A 103 -12.93 -9.50 17.11
CA LYS A 103 -13.67 -8.32 17.62
C LYS A 103 -12.79 -7.07 17.73
N ASP A 104 -11.51 -7.25 18.06
CA ASP A 104 -10.56 -6.14 18.19
C ASP A 104 -10.16 -5.60 16.80
N GLN A 105 -9.98 -6.49 15.81
CA GLN A 105 -9.68 -6.08 14.43
C GLN A 105 -10.88 -5.41 13.74
N GLU A 106 -12.12 -5.77 14.08
CA GLU A 106 -13.31 -5.08 13.60
C GLU A 106 -13.33 -3.59 13.99
N ARG A 107 -12.78 -3.24 15.16
CA ARG A 107 -12.63 -1.84 15.57
C ARG A 107 -11.69 -1.11 14.62
N SER A 108 -10.56 -1.72 14.28
CA SER A 108 -9.57 -1.15 13.36
C SER A 108 -10.11 -1.00 11.95
N LEU A 109 -10.95 -1.94 11.49
CA LEU A 109 -11.62 -1.84 10.19
C LEU A 109 -12.51 -0.60 10.09
N LYS A 110 -13.27 -0.27 11.16
CA LYS A 110 -14.14 0.92 11.20
C LYS A 110 -13.39 2.24 11.09
N LEU A 111 -12.10 2.28 11.42
CA LEU A 111 -11.29 3.50 11.30
C LEU A 111 -11.00 3.87 9.84
N LEU A 112 -11.06 2.90 8.94
CA LEU A 112 -10.64 3.07 7.55
C LEU A 112 -11.73 3.68 6.66
N GLY A 113 -12.98 3.69 7.12
CA GLY A 113 -14.15 4.22 6.40
C GLY A 113 -15.28 3.21 6.32
#